data_AF-A0A7V5BDV1-F1
#
_entry.id   AF-A0A7V5BDV1-F1
#
_cell.length_a   1.000
_cell.length_b   1.000
_cell.length_c   1.000
_cell.angle_alpha   90.00
_cell.angle_beta   90.00
_cell.angle_gamma   90.00
#
_symmetry.space_group_name_H-M   'P 1'
#
loop_
_entity.id
_entity.type
_entity.pdbx_description
1 polymer ?
#
loop_
_entity_poly.entity_id
_entity_poly.type
_entity_poly.pdbx_seq_one_letter_code
_entity_poly.pdbx_strand_id
1 'polypeptide(L)'
;MTIEEIKIGDYVKVKNGIKAPDFEYQLMGNWHGKIVDIQKTENLVDIEWDSETLLNTPENYLKDLIKEGYDYERMTLEISELERANRRDNSIQRKKVKSKLDAKLYWIELFEDEEKSIKYGKLFQGIKLDDYNELFQKWEEFLSKNLKFPIETKVVESERGSIRNGAKIKLLDIEDYDSMYGIFGIGKHERGAVSFPICNLEAIDKKSKNYELLRDYAIWFANK
;
A
#
# COMPACT_ATOMS: atom_id res chain seq x y z
N MET A 1 -9.15 -36.37 -4.22
CA MET A 1 -10.13 -35.53 -3.52
C MET A 1 -11.24 -35.27 -4.51
N THR A 2 -12.47 -35.57 -4.14
CA THR A 2 -13.65 -35.28 -4.97
C THR A 2 -14.56 -34.27 -4.27
N ILE A 3 -15.50 -33.71 -5.02
CA ILE A 3 -16.43 -32.69 -4.51
C ILE A 3 -17.36 -33.24 -3.41
N GLU A 4 -17.61 -34.55 -3.41
CA GLU A 4 -18.43 -35.24 -2.41
C GLU A 4 -17.70 -35.44 -1.07
N GLU A 5 -16.37 -35.44 -1.09
CA GLU A 5 -15.52 -35.71 0.08
C GLU A 5 -15.16 -34.46 0.88
N ILE A 6 -15.45 -33.27 0.36
CA ILE A 6 -15.11 -31.98 0.98
C ILE A 6 -16.32 -31.32 1.63
N LYS A 7 -16.04 -30.42 2.57
CA LYS A 7 -17.05 -29.60 3.24
C LYS A 7 -16.56 -28.17 3.42
N ILE A 8 -17.52 -27.26 3.58
CA ILE A 8 -17.25 -25.87 3.98
C ILE A 8 -16.44 -25.88 5.29
N GLY A 9 -15.37 -25.10 5.32
CA GLY A 9 -14.42 -25.03 6.44
C GLY A 9 -13.21 -25.96 6.32
N ASP A 10 -13.18 -26.89 5.36
CA ASP A 10 -11.97 -27.65 5.06
C ASP A 10 -10.89 -26.73 4.46
N TYR A 11 -9.63 -27.10 4.68
CA TYR A 11 -8.48 -26.39 4.14
C TYR A 11 -7.93 -27.12 2.92
N VAL A 12 -7.56 -26.35 1.92
CA VAL A 12 -7.04 -26.83 0.65
C VAL A 12 -5.78 -26.08 0.26
N LYS A 13 -4.99 -26.72 -0.60
CA LYS A 13 -3.84 -26.12 -1.26
C LYS A 13 -3.98 -26.30 -2.77
N VAL A 14 -3.57 -25.30 -3.54
CA VAL A 14 -3.49 -25.37 -4.99
C VAL A 14 -2.28 -26.19 -5.41
N LYS A 15 -2.49 -27.11 -6.37
CA LYS A 15 -1.44 -27.94 -6.96
C LYS A 15 -0.42 -27.10 -7.72
N ASN A 16 0.78 -27.64 -7.88
CA ASN A 16 1.82 -26.99 -8.67
C ASN A 16 1.41 -26.89 -10.15
N GLY A 17 1.74 -25.78 -10.79
CA GLY A 17 1.48 -25.55 -12.23
C GLY A 17 0.11 -24.96 -12.56
N ILE A 18 -0.79 -24.83 -11.59
CA ILE A 18 -2.07 -24.13 -11.76
C ILE A 18 -1.81 -22.63 -11.86
N LYS A 19 -2.47 -22.00 -12.83
CA LYS A 19 -2.45 -20.56 -13.07
C LYS A 19 -3.68 -19.91 -12.45
N ALA A 20 -3.59 -18.63 -12.13
CA ALA A 20 -4.77 -17.84 -11.77
C ALA A 20 -5.77 -17.78 -12.94
N PRO A 21 -7.07 -17.96 -12.69
CA PRO A 21 -8.12 -17.81 -13.71
C PRO A 21 -8.17 -16.39 -14.28
N ASP A 22 -7.90 -15.37 -13.46
CA ASP A 22 -7.99 -13.96 -13.84
C ASP A 22 -6.78 -13.52 -14.67
N PHE A 23 -5.58 -14.04 -14.36
CA PHE A 23 -4.34 -13.66 -15.04
C PHE A 23 -3.39 -14.86 -15.22
N GLU A 24 -3.24 -15.30 -16.47
CA GLU A 24 -2.44 -16.48 -16.82
C GLU A 24 -0.95 -16.42 -16.45
N TYR A 25 -0.40 -15.24 -16.15
CA TYR A 25 1.00 -15.08 -15.75
C TYR A 25 1.25 -15.52 -14.31
N GLN A 26 0.21 -15.58 -13.46
CA GLN A 26 0.36 -15.87 -12.04
C GLN A 26 0.22 -17.37 -11.79
N LEU A 27 1.29 -18.01 -11.31
CA LEU A 27 1.23 -19.37 -10.81
C LEU A 27 0.78 -19.39 -9.34
N MET A 28 -0.09 -20.33 -9.02
CA MET A 28 -0.73 -20.42 -7.70
C MET A 28 -0.24 -21.60 -6.87
N GLY A 29 0.83 -22.28 -7.31
CA GLY A 29 1.37 -23.43 -6.59
C GLY A 29 1.64 -23.09 -5.12
N ASN A 30 1.11 -23.92 -4.22
CA ASN A 30 1.17 -23.74 -2.76
C ASN A 30 0.35 -22.59 -2.16
N TRP A 31 -0.61 -22.04 -2.90
CA TRP A 31 -1.62 -21.17 -2.31
C TRP A 31 -2.55 -22.00 -1.43
N HIS A 32 -2.83 -21.52 -0.22
CA HIS A 32 -3.67 -22.22 0.75
C HIS A 32 -4.84 -21.35 1.17
N GLY A 33 -5.97 -22.00 1.41
CA GLY A 33 -7.15 -21.31 1.88
C GLY A 33 -8.16 -22.26 2.49
N LYS A 34 -9.26 -21.66 2.92
CA LYS A 34 -10.40 -22.33 3.54
C LYS A 34 -11.56 -22.31 2.55
N ILE A 35 -12.18 -23.46 2.32
CA ILE A 35 -13.39 -23.54 1.49
C ILE A 35 -14.52 -22.78 2.20
N VAL A 36 -15.13 -21.83 1.49
CA VAL A 36 -16.24 -21.01 1.97
C VAL A 36 -17.55 -21.30 1.24
N ASP A 37 -17.48 -21.81 0.01
CA ASP A 37 -18.67 -22.28 -0.73
C ASP A 37 -18.34 -23.49 -1.63
N ILE A 38 -19.35 -24.28 -1.97
CA ILE A 38 -19.23 -25.49 -2.80
C ILE A 38 -20.34 -25.53 -3.85
N GLN A 39 -19.94 -25.49 -5.11
CA GLN A 39 -20.82 -25.58 -6.28
C GLN A 39 -20.74 -26.99 -6.88
N LYS A 40 -21.55 -27.91 -6.34
CA LYS A 40 -21.44 -29.35 -6.65
C LYS A 40 -21.67 -29.70 -8.11
N THR A 41 -22.55 -28.97 -8.79
CA THR A 41 -22.93 -29.19 -10.19
C THR A 41 -21.80 -28.83 -11.15
N GLU A 42 -21.09 -27.74 -10.87
CA GLU A 42 -19.97 -27.24 -11.65
C GLU A 42 -18.63 -27.84 -11.23
N ASN A 43 -18.59 -28.60 -10.13
CA ASN A 43 -17.36 -29.16 -9.54
C ASN A 43 -16.36 -28.07 -9.09
N LEU A 44 -16.90 -26.89 -8.71
CA LEU A 44 -16.16 -25.71 -8.29
C LEU A 44 -16.28 -25.48 -6.78
N VAL A 45 -15.26 -24.84 -6.21
CA VAL A 45 -15.25 -24.39 -4.82
C VAL A 45 -14.77 -22.96 -4.72
N ASP A 46 -15.39 -22.19 -3.83
CA ASP A 46 -14.90 -20.88 -3.46
C ASP A 46 -13.97 -21.00 -2.26
N ILE A 47 -12.80 -20.41 -2.38
CA ILE A 47 -11.72 -20.48 -1.40
C ILE A 47 -11.46 -19.07 -0.90
N GLU A 48 -11.46 -18.90 0.42
CA GLU A 48 -10.92 -17.70 1.07
C GLU A 48 -9.44 -17.96 1.38
N TRP A 49 -8.54 -17.18 0.76
CA TRP A 49 -7.10 -17.34 0.93
C TRP A 49 -6.67 -17.02 2.36
N ASP A 50 -5.73 -17.81 2.90
CA ASP A 50 -5.14 -17.46 4.19
C ASP A 50 -4.21 -16.24 4.06
N SER A 51 -3.99 -15.54 5.17
CA SER A 51 -3.20 -14.30 5.15
C SER A 51 -1.75 -14.54 4.72
N GLU A 52 -1.20 -15.75 4.90
CA GLU A 52 0.16 -16.10 4.46
C GLU A 52 0.24 -16.24 2.95
N THR A 53 -0.80 -16.78 2.31
CA THR A 53 -0.94 -16.79 0.85
C THR A 53 -0.95 -15.36 0.34
N LEU A 54 -1.87 -14.52 0.81
CA LEU A 54 -1.99 -13.13 0.37
C LEU A 54 -0.74 -12.29 0.62
N LEU A 55 -0.07 -12.48 1.76
CA LEU A 55 1.18 -11.77 2.07
C LEU A 55 2.29 -12.12 1.08
N ASN A 56 2.37 -13.39 0.66
CA ASN A 56 3.37 -13.89 -0.28
C ASN A 56 2.95 -13.75 -1.75
N THR A 57 1.70 -13.41 -2.04
CA THR A 57 1.23 -13.11 -3.39
C THR A 57 2.06 -11.97 -3.98
N PRO A 58 2.55 -12.08 -5.23
CA PRO A 58 3.29 -11.01 -5.89
C PRO A 58 2.53 -9.67 -5.87
N GLU A 59 3.24 -8.57 -5.63
CA GLU A 59 2.64 -7.24 -5.50
C GLU A 59 1.96 -6.78 -6.80
N ASN A 60 2.56 -7.05 -7.94
CA ASN A 60 1.98 -6.77 -9.26
C ASN A 60 0.64 -7.47 -9.46
N TYR A 61 0.53 -8.73 -9.03
CA TYR A 61 -0.72 -9.48 -9.14
C TYR A 61 -1.82 -8.93 -8.22
N LEU A 62 -1.49 -8.62 -6.96
CA LEU A 62 -2.45 -7.98 -6.04
C LEU A 62 -2.92 -6.64 -6.59
N LYS A 63 -2.01 -5.85 -7.16
CA LYS A 63 -2.32 -4.56 -7.77
C LYS A 63 -3.27 -4.71 -8.95
N ASP A 64 -3.02 -5.66 -9.84
CA ASP A 64 -3.90 -5.91 -10.98
C ASP A 64 -5.31 -6.33 -10.53
N LEU A 65 -5.41 -7.20 -9.52
CA LEU A 65 -6.69 -7.58 -8.92
C LEU A 65 -7.45 -6.37 -8.36
N ILE A 66 -6.78 -5.53 -7.55
CA ILE A 66 -7.38 -4.34 -6.93
C ILE A 66 -7.85 -3.36 -8.01
N LYS A 67 -6.99 -3.11 -9.02
CA LYS A 67 -7.27 -2.16 -10.09
C LYS A 67 -8.47 -2.58 -10.95
N GLU A 68 -8.58 -3.87 -11.26
CA GLU A 68 -9.69 -4.40 -12.07
C GLU A 68 -10.94 -4.72 -11.22
N GLY A 69 -10.88 -4.51 -9.90
CA GLY A 69 -12.03 -4.67 -8.99
C GLY A 69 -12.36 -6.12 -8.61
N TYR A 70 -11.39 -7.03 -8.74
CA TYR A 70 -11.53 -8.42 -8.30
C TYR A 70 -11.41 -8.54 -6.78
N ASP A 71 -12.10 -9.55 -6.21
CA ASP A 71 -11.94 -9.93 -4.81
C ASP A 71 -10.61 -10.68 -4.63
N TYR A 72 -9.57 -10.00 -4.17
CA TYR A 72 -8.26 -10.62 -3.96
C TYR A 72 -8.24 -11.63 -2.80
N GLU A 73 -9.24 -11.62 -1.90
CA GLU A 73 -9.31 -12.55 -0.77
C GLU A 73 -9.92 -13.89 -1.18
N ARG A 74 -10.64 -13.94 -2.30
CA ARG A 74 -11.39 -15.13 -2.72
C ARG A 74 -11.10 -15.55 -4.14
N MET A 75 -11.26 -16.85 -4.39
CA MET A 75 -11.19 -17.37 -5.74
C MET A 75 -12.00 -18.66 -5.86
N THR A 76 -12.62 -18.83 -7.03
CA THR A 76 -13.29 -20.05 -7.42
C THR A 76 -12.33 -20.92 -8.24
N LEU A 77 -12.11 -22.16 -7.83
CA LEU A 77 -11.27 -23.12 -8.53
C LEU A 77 -11.97 -24.47 -8.67
N GLU A 78 -11.54 -25.28 -9.64
CA GLU A 78 -12.02 -26.66 -9.74
C GLU A 78 -11.45 -27.51 -8.61
N ILE A 79 -12.25 -28.46 -8.10
CA ILE A 79 -11.74 -29.41 -7.08
C ILE A 79 -10.55 -30.24 -7.58
N SER A 80 -10.45 -30.41 -8.91
CA SER A 80 -9.39 -31.13 -9.59
C SER A 80 -8.02 -30.43 -9.46
N GLU A 81 -8.01 -29.11 -9.23
CA GLU A 81 -6.80 -28.26 -9.10
C GLU A 81 -6.25 -28.23 -7.67
N LEU A 82 -6.97 -28.85 -6.74
CA LEU A 82 -6.74 -28.73 -5.30
C LEU A 82 -6.29 -30.05 -4.68
N GLU A 83 -5.57 -29.93 -3.57
CA GLU A 83 -5.27 -31.01 -2.65
C GLU A 83 -5.65 -30.63 -1.22
N ARG A 84 -5.95 -31.63 -0.39
CA ARG A 84 -6.27 -31.39 1.03
C ARG A 84 -5.06 -30.80 1.73
N ALA A 85 -5.32 -29.83 2.59
CA ALA A 85 -4.31 -29.22 3.43
C ALA A 85 -4.77 -29.17 4.88
N ASN A 86 -3.80 -29.04 5.79
CA ASN A 86 -4.07 -28.66 7.15
C ASN A 86 -4.04 -27.13 7.26
N ARG A 87 -4.79 -26.59 8.21
CA ARG A 87 -4.64 -25.20 8.62
C ARG A 87 -3.18 -24.93 9.02
N ARG A 88 -2.60 -23.85 8.48
CA ARG A 88 -1.19 -23.49 8.74
C ARG A 88 -0.98 -22.62 9.98
N ASP A 89 -2.02 -21.90 10.43
CA ASP A 89 -1.87 -20.81 11.39
C ASP A 89 -2.65 -20.98 12.71
N ASN A 90 -2.17 -20.29 13.75
CA ASN A 90 -2.91 -20.02 14.99
C ASN A 90 -3.34 -18.55 15.10
N SER A 91 -4.17 -18.21 16.09
CA SER A 91 -4.78 -16.87 16.21
C SER A 91 -3.78 -15.73 16.35
N ILE A 92 -2.63 -15.97 16.99
CA ILE A 92 -1.58 -14.96 17.18
C ILE A 92 -0.84 -14.73 15.86
N GLN A 93 -0.47 -15.81 15.17
CA GLN A 93 0.18 -15.73 13.86
C GLN A 93 -0.72 -15.01 12.85
N ARG A 94 -2.03 -15.32 12.83
CA ARG A 94 -3.03 -14.63 12.00
C ARG A 94 -3.02 -13.13 12.17
N LYS A 95 -3.06 -12.64 13.41
CA LYS A 95 -3.07 -11.19 13.67
C LYS A 95 -1.80 -10.51 13.15
N LYS A 96 -0.64 -11.14 13.36
CA LYS A 96 0.65 -10.60 12.87
C LYS A 96 0.74 -10.59 11.35
N VAL A 97 0.32 -11.67 10.69
CA VAL A 97 0.34 -11.77 9.22
C VAL A 97 -0.67 -10.80 8.62
N LYS A 98 -1.88 -10.70 9.20
CA LYS A 98 -2.91 -9.75 8.76
C LYS A 98 -2.42 -8.31 8.86
N SER A 99 -1.84 -7.88 9.97
CA SER A 99 -1.29 -6.52 10.09
C SER A 99 -0.20 -6.21 9.04
N LYS A 100 0.61 -7.21 8.65
CA LYS A 100 1.60 -7.05 7.56
C LYS A 100 0.93 -6.97 6.19
N LEU A 101 -0.11 -7.76 5.96
CA LEU A 101 -0.89 -7.73 4.73
C LEU A 101 -1.63 -6.40 4.58
N ASP A 102 -2.30 -5.92 5.63
CA ASP A 102 -3.01 -4.63 5.65
C ASP A 102 -2.05 -3.49 5.30
N ALA A 103 -0.83 -3.50 5.88
CA ALA A 103 0.21 -2.54 5.53
C ALA A 103 0.62 -2.63 4.05
N LYS A 104 0.82 -3.84 3.52
CA LYS A 104 1.17 -4.05 2.10
C LYS A 104 0.08 -3.52 1.18
N LEU A 105 -1.18 -3.86 1.43
CA LEU A 105 -2.33 -3.43 0.63
C LEU A 105 -2.50 -1.92 0.67
N TYR A 106 -2.35 -1.29 1.85
CA TYR A 106 -2.41 0.17 1.98
C TYR A 106 -1.46 0.90 1.02
N TRP A 107 -0.20 0.46 0.91
CA TRP A 107 0.76 1.10 0.01
C TRP A 107 0.49 0.81 -1.48
N ILE A 108 -0.11 -0.34 -1.81
CA ILE A 108 -0.58 -0.65 -3.17
C ILE A 108 -1.75 0.24 -3.56
N GLU A 109 -2.72 0.42 -2.67
CA GLU A 109 -3.91 1.23 -2.92
C GLU A 109 -3.60 2.74 -2.93
N LEU A 110 -2.71 3.20 -2.04
CA LEU A 110 -2.34 4.61 -1.94
C LEU A 110 -1.62 5.12 -3.19
N PHE A 111 -0.80 4.26 -3.81
CA PHE A 111 -0.03 4.60 -4.99
C PHE A 111 -0.41 3.70 -6.17
N GLU A 112 -1.08 4.27 -7.17
CA GLU A 112 -1.37 3.56 -8.43
C GLU A 112 -0.11 3.18 -9.23
N ASP A 113 1.06 3.72 -8.87
CA ASP A 113 2.35 3.44 -9.48
C ASP A 113 3.05 2.29 -8.75
N GLU A 114 3.42 1.22 -9.49
CA GLU A 114 3.97 -0.01 -8.90
C GLU A 114 5.32 0.24 -8.20
N GLU A 115 6.19 1.03 -8.82
CA GLU A 115 7.50 1.33 -8.24
C GLU A 115 7.34 2.09 -6.93
N LYS A 116 6.34 2.97 -6.83
CA LYS A 116 6.03 3.70 -5.59
C LYS A 116 5.44 2.80 -4.53
N SER A 117 4.47 1.94 -4.85
CA SER A 117 3.89 1.00 -3.87
C SER A 117 4.99 0.12 -3.25
N ILE A 118 5.84 -0.48 -4.08
CA ILE A 118 6.98 -1.30 -3.64
C ILE A 118 7.95 -0.47 -2.78
N LYS A 119 8.34 0.70 -3.27
CA LYS A 119 9.30 1.58 -2.59
C LYS A 119 8.80 1.98 -1.20
N TYR A 120 7.56 2.44 -1.09
CA TYR A 120 7.00 2.92 0.18
C TYR A 120 6.60 1.77 1.10
N GLY A 121 6.04 0.68 0.58
CA GLY A 121 5.80 -0.54 1.35
C GLY A 121 7.08 -1.07 2.01
N LYS A 122 8.21 -1.00 1.30
CA LYS A 122 9.51 -1.36 1.85
C LYS A 122 10.09 -0.31 2.81
N LEU A 123 9.90 0.98 2.52
CA LEU A 123 10.37 2.08 3.37
C LEU A 123 9.71 2.06 4.76
N PHE A 124 8.42 1.78 4.82
CA PHE A 124 7.61 1.77 6.05
C PHE A 124 7.38 0.37 6.61
N GLN A 125 8.13 -0.63 6.13
CA GLN A 125 7.99 -2.01 6.56
C GLN A 125 8.20 -2.13 8.09
N GLY A 126 7.21 -2.68 8.78
CA GLY A 126 7.26 -2.92 10.22
C GLY A 126 6.67 -1.81 11.08
N ILE A 127 6.36 -0.65 10.50
CA ILE A 127 5.64 0.45 11.15
C ILE A 127 4.14 0.15 11.05
N LYS A 128 3.40 0.35 12.14
CA LYS A 128 1.95 0.18 12.12
C LYS A 128 1.29 1.39 11.44
N LEU A 129 0.24 1.16 10.67
CA LEU A 129 -0.46 2.23 9.95
C LEU A 129 -1.14 3.25 10.89
N ASP A 130 -1.45 2.86 12.12
CA ASP A 130 -2.04 3.74 13.15
C ASP A 130 -1.00 4.45 14.03
N ASP A 131 0.30 4.15 13.85
CA ASP A 131 1.38 4.85 14.54
C ASP A 131 1.86 6.06 13.73
N TYR A 132 1.03 7.11 13.72
CA TYR A 132 1.33 8.33 12.96
C TYR A 132 2.65 8.99 13.35
N ASN A 133 3.06 8.89 14.61
CA ASN A 133 4.32 9.46 15.06
C ASN A 133 5.50 8.77 14.39
N GLU A 134 5.53 7.43 14.38
CA GLU A 134 6.59 6.67 13.72
C GLU A 134 6.55 6.86 12.19
N LEU A 135 5.35 6.97 11.60
CA LEU A 135 5.19 7.28 10.17
C LEU A 135 5.74 8.68 9.81
N PHE A 136 5.38 9.72 10.58
CA PHE A 136 5.88 11.07 10.35
C PHE A 136 7.39 11.16 10.52
N GLN A 137 7.93 10.58 11.60
CA GLN A 137 9.37 10.53 11.81
C GLN A 137 10.08 9.85 10.63
N LYS A 138 9.54 8.73 10.14
CA LYS A 138 10.12 8.00 9.01
C LYS A 138 10.05 8.80 7.71
N TRP A 139 8.96 9.53 7.47
CA TRP A 139 8.83 10.45 6.35
C TRP A 139 9.83 11.61 6.43
N GLU A 140 9.95 12.26 7.58
CA GLU A 140 10.90 13.35 7.82
C GLU A 140 12.33 12.88 7.55
N GLU A 141 12.76 11.78 8.18
CA GLU A 141 14.09 11.20 7.96
C GLU A 141 14.36 10.89 6.49
N PHE A 142 13.36 10.36 5.77
CA PHE A 142 13.47 10.03 4.36
C PHE A 142 13.57 11.30 3.50
N LEU A 143 12.69 12.28 3.72
CA LEU A 143 12.66 13.51 2.94
C LEU A 143 13.91 14.36 3.18
N SER A 144 14.36 14.52 4.43
CA SER A 144 15.56 15.26 4.79
C SER A 144 16.81 14.76 4.07
N LYS A 145 16.91 13.43 3.84
CA LYS A 145 18.05 12.81 3.13
C LYS A 145 17.94 12.92 1.61
N ASN A 146 16.74 12.96 1.06
CA ASN A 146 16.50 12.77 -0.37
C ASN A 146 16.15 14.07 -1.12
N LEU A 147 15.54 15.05 -0.44
CA LEU A 147 15.30 16.37 -1.01
C LEU A 147 16.63 17.09 -1.28
N LYS A 148 16.68 17.79 -2.41
CA LYS A 148 17.83 18.61 -2.81
C LYS A 148 17.50 20.07 -2.69
N PHE A 149 17.87 20.66 -1.56
CA PHE A 149 17.67 22.08 -1.28
C PHE A 149 18.73 22.96 -1.96
N PRO A 150 18.40 24.22 -2.27
CA PRO A 150 17.07 24.83 -2.14
C PRO A 150 16.09 24.39 -3.24
N ILE A 151 14.80 24.42 -2.94
CA ILE A 151 13.71 24.04 -3.86
C ILE A 151 12.84 25.27 -4.13
N GLU A 152 12.67 25.62 -5.40
CA GLU A 152 11.70 26.62 -5.81
C GLU A 152 10.30 25.97 -5.83
N THR A 153 9.42 26.38 -4.91
CA THR A 153 8.07 25.82 -4.75
C THR A 153 7.00 26.91 -4.92
N LYS A 154 5.76 26.45 -5.08
CA LYS A 154 4.56 27.27 -5.00
C LYS A 154 3.60 26.67 -3.98
N VAL A 155 2.82 27.52 -3.34
CA VAL A 155 1.71 27.11 -2.48
C VAL A 155 0.57 26.59 -3.35
N VAL A 156 0.15 25.35 -3.14
CA VAL A 156 -1.01 24.76 -3.84
C VAL A 156 -2.27 24.76 -2.99
N GLU A 157 -2.10 24.75 -1.68
CA GLU A 157 -3.18 24.84 -0.71
C GLU A 157 -2.79 25.82 0.39
N SER A 158 -3.69 26.75 0.71
CA SER A 158 -3.49 27.73 1.76
C SER A 158 -4.70 27.73 2.66
N GLU A 159 -4.48 27.48 3.95
CA GLU A 159 -5.46 27.84 4.96
C GLU A 159 -5.54 29.36 5.12
N ARG A 160 -6.58 29.83 5.83
CA ARG A 160 -6.81 31.27 6.06
C ARG A 160 -5.53 31.96 6.53
N GLY A 161 -5.00 32.89 5.72
CA GLY A 161 -3.71 33.51 6.02
C GLY A 161 -3.25 34.53 4.98
N SER A 162 -2.04 35.05 5.19
CA SER A 162 -1.47 36.12 4.36
C SER A 162 -0.75 35.61 3.10
N ILE A 163 -0.41 34.32 3.08
CA ILE A 163 0.19 33.60 1.96
C ILE A 163 -0.95 32.89 1.22
N ARG A 164 -1.08 33.16 -0.08
CA ARG A 164 -2.18 32.67 -0.92
C ARG A 164 -1.71 31.55 -1.84
N ASN A 165 -2.66 30.75 -2.33
CA ASN A 165 -2.41 29.83 -3.45
C ASN A 165 -1.66 30.52 -4.59
N GLY A 166 -0.64 29.85 -5.11
CA GLY A 166 0.27 30.35 -6.15
C GLY A 166 1.44 31.18 -5.64
N ALA A 167 1.48 31.57 -4.35
CA ALA A 167 2.63 32.26 -3.77
C ALA A 167 3.90 31.39 -3.88
N LYS A 168 5.02 32.01 -4.22
CA LYS A 168 6.31 31.32 -4.36
C LYS A 168 7.03 31.28 -3.02
N ILE A 169 7.53 30.09 -2.66
CA ILE A 169 8.38 29.90 -1.49
C ILE A 169 9.65 29.21 -1.98
N LYS A 170 10.80 29.77 -1.64
CA LYS A 170 12.07 29.08 -1.79
C LYS A 170 12.31 28.25 -0.54
N LEU A 171 12.02 26.96 -0.62
CA LEU A 171 12.21 26.02 0.49
C LEU A 171 13.71 25.74 0.65
N LEU A 172 14.23 25.94 1.85
CA LEU A 172 15.65 25.87 2.17
C LEU A 172 16.00 24.63 2.99
N ASP A 173 15.09 24.18 3.84
CA ASP A 173 15.22 22.97 4.63
C ASP A 173 13.83 22.48 5.06
N ILE A 174 13.78 21.30 5.67
CA ILE A 174 12.60 20.83 6.42
C ILE A 174 12.94 20.70 7.90
N GLU A 175 11.91 20.82 8.72
CA GLU A 175 11.99 20.80 10.17
C GLU A 175 10.91 19.88 10.75
N ASP A 176 10.68 20.02 12.05
CA ASP A 176 9.74 19.22 12.84
C ASP A 176 8.34 19.13 12.20
N TYR A 177 7.58 18.14 12.64
CA TYR A 177 6.24 17.89 12.17
C TYR A 177 5.19 18.15 13.24
N ASP A 178 4.01 18.53 12.80
CA ASP A 178 2.81 18.56 13.61
C ASP A 178 1.81 17.50 13.13
N SER A 179 1.08 16.89 14.05
CA SER A 179 0.11 15.83 13.72
C SER A 179 -1.02 16.31 12.79
N MET A 180 -1.40 17.59 12.87
CA MET A 180 -2.48 18.22 12.12
C MET A 180 -1.99 18.84 10.81
N TYR A 181 -0.80 19.46 10.79
CA TYR A 181 -0.28 20.17 9.62
C TYR A 181 0.83 19.43 8.86
N GLY A 182 1.37 18.35 9.42
CA GLY A 182 2.44 17.58 8.83
C GLY A 182 3.81 18.21 9.02
N ILE A 183 4.76 17.82 8.16
CA ILE A 183 6.15 18.26 8.20
C ILE A 183 6.21 19.73 7.74
N PHE A 184 6.92 20.55 8.50
CA PHE A 184 7.14 21.94 8.14
C PHE A 184 8.43 22.13 7.34
N GLY A 185 8.40 23.14 6.48
CA GLY A 185 9.51 23.58 5.67
C GLY A 185 9.94 24.99 6.02
N ILE A 186 11.24 25.21 6.22
CA ILE A 186 11.82 26.53 6.41
C ILE A 186 12.18 27.10 5.04
N GLY A 187 11.66 28.27 4.71
CA GLY A 187 11.85 28.88 3.40
C GLY A 187 11.92 30.41 3.41
N LYS A 188 12.04 30.96 2.21
CA LYS A 188 11.96 32.40 1.94
C LYS A 188 10.76 32.69 1.05
N HIS A 189 9.91 33.59 1.53
CA HIS A 189 8.81 34.21 0.79
C HIS A 189 9.16 35.69 0.55
N GLU A 190 8.41 36.39 -0.31
CA GLU A 190 8.63 37.83 -0.61
C GLU A 190 8.68 38.70 0.65
N ARG A 191 7.98 38.29 1.71
CA ARG A 191 7.87 39.00 2.99
C ARG A 191 8.93 38.60 4.02
N GLY A 192 9.87 37.73 3.68
CA GLY A 192 10.95 37.26 4.56
C GLY A 192 10.96 35.75 4.77
N ALA A 193 11.58 35.32 5.87
CA ALA A 193 11.59 33.92 6.26
C ALA A 193 10.18 33.43 6.62
N VAL A 194 9.88 32.18 6.29
CA VAL A 194 8.58 31.55 6.54
C VAL A 194 8.80 30.09 6.93
N SER A 195 7.96 29.60 7.85
CA SER A 195 7.75 28.16 8.06
C SER A 195 6.39 27.80 7.47
N PHE A 196 6.32 26.75 6.66
CA PHE A 196 5.11 26.38 5.93
C PHE A 196 4.98 24.86 5.77
N PRO A 197 3.77 24.27 5.90
CA PRO A 197 3.56 22.84 5.71
C PRO A 197 3.97 22.37 4.31
N ILE A 198 4.83 21.37 4.21
CA ILE A 198 5.34 20.92 2.90
C ILE A 198 4.31 20.12 2.11
N CYS A 199 3.30 19.54 2.77
CA CYS A 199 2.14 18.92 2.10
C CYS A 199 1.35 19.93 1.26
N ASN A 200 1.46 21.23 1.58
CA ASN A 200 0.79 22.32 0.89
C ASN A 200 1.69 23.01 -0.16
N LEU A 201 2.88 22.46 -0.42
CA LEU A 201 3.85 22.98 -1.38
C LEU A 201 4.03 22.04 -2.57
N GLU A 202 4.15 22.61 -3.76
CA GLU A 202 4.50 21.90 -4.98
C GLU A 202 5.80 22.48 -5.56
N ALA A 203 6.79 21.64 -5.86
CA ALA A 203 7.98 22.10 -6.59
C ALA A 203 7.60 22.65 -7.97
N ILE A 204 8.18 23.78 -8.37
CA ILE A 204 7.87 24.42 -9.66
C ILE A 204 8.37 23.56 -10.83
N ASP A 205 9.55 22.95 -10.70
CA ASP A 205 10.06 22.00 -11.69
C ASP A 205 9.42 20.62 -11.51
N LYS A 206 8.36 20.36 -12.27
CA LYS A 206 7.62 19.10 -12.27
C LYS A 206 8.41 17.88 -12.76
N LYS A 207 9.57 18.08 -13.40
CA LYS A 207 10.44 16.99 -13.86
C LYS A 207 11.49 16.61 -12.81
N SER A 208 11.62 17.40 -11.74
CA SER A 208 12.61 17.17 -10.69
C SER A 208 12.22 16.02 -9.78
N LYS A 209 13.22 15.35 -9.19
CA LYS A 209 12.97 14.35 -8.14
C LYS A 209 12.31 14.96 -6.91
N ASN A 210 12.60 16.24 -6.62
CA ASN A 210 11.97 16.99 -5.53
C ASN A 210 10.45 17.09 -5.72
N TYR A 211 9.97 17.34 -6.96
CA TYR A 211 8.54 17.35 -7.25
C TYR A 211 7.88 16.03 -6.88
N GLU A 212 8.47 14.92 -7.33
CA GLU A 212 7.96 13.58 -7.03
C GLU A 212 7.91 13.31 -5.52
N LEU A 213 8.99 13.60 -4.79
CA LEU A 213 9.08 13.36 -3.35
C LEU A 213 8.08 14.18 -2.54
N LEU A 214 7.94 15.48 -2.84
CA LEU A 214 6.95 16.35 -2.19
C LEU A 214 5.53 15.89 -2.50
N ARG A 215 5.26 15.52 -3.75
CA ARG A 215 3.94 15.02 -4.16
C ARG A 215 3.58 13.70 -3.48
N ASP A 216 4.53 12.77 -3.38
CA ASP A 216 4.29 11.47 -2.75
C ASP A 216 4.00 11.62 -1.26
N TYR A 217 4.71 12.53 -0.58
CA TYR A 217 4.40 12.89 0.81
C TYR A 217 3.02 13.53 0.96
N ALA A 218 2.67 14.48 0.09
CA ALA A 218 1.36 15.13 0.12
C ALA A 218 0.21 14.13 -0.10
N ILE A 219 0.39 13.14 -0.98
CA ILE A 219 -0.58 12.05 -1.19
C ILE A 219 -0.76 11.23 0.07
N TRP A 220 0.34 10.77 0.69
CA TRP A 220 0.25 10.03 1.94
C TRP A 220 -0.44 10.86 3.03
N PHE A 221 -0.04 12.13 3.19
CA PHE A 221 -0.59 13.00 4.23
C PHE A 221 -2.10 13.23 4.09
N ALA A 222 -2.61 13.32 2.85
CA ALA A 222 -4.03 13.48 2.57
C ALA A 222 -4.87 12.19 2.82
N ASN A 223 -4.22 11.03 2.91
CA ASN A 223 -4.86 9.71 3.07
C ASN A 223 -4.45 9.01 4.38
N LYS A 224 -3.81 9.72 5.30
CA LYS A 224 -3.49 9.20 6.64
C LYS A 224 -4.71 9.24 7.55
#